data_AF-A0A1H6X372-F1
#
_entry.id   AF-A0A1H6X372-F1
#
_cell.length_a   1.000
_cell.length_b   1.000
_cell.length_c   1.000
_cell.angle_alpha   90.00
_cell.angle_beta   90.00
_cell.angle_gamma   90.00
#
_symmetry.space_group_name_H-M   'P 1'
#
loop_
_entity.id
_entity.type
_entity.pdbx_description
1 polymer ?
#
loop_
_entity_poly.entity_id
_entity_poly.type
_entity_poly.pdbx_seq_one_letter_code
_entity_poly.pdbx_strand_id
1 'polypeptide(L)'
;MDASPPPPSGENRQPSLKRFGGALLGLLQNHLELLGLELQEEKTYAFRLFLFASLCLLFGLLLLIGLSTAVVVACWDSHRLAAIFGLCLAYGLALLFCILRTLKLARRSDHPFQATLEELARNRELLP
;
A
#
# COMPACT_ATOMS: atom_id res chain seq x y z
N MET A 1 -46.59 -45.26 46.80
CA MET A 1 -46.20 -46.08 45.63
C MET A 1 -47.04 -45.62 44.46
N ASP A 2 -47.02 -44.33 44.12
CA ASP A 2 -46.00 -43.60 43.34
C ASP A 2 -45.92 -44.08 41.90
N ALA A 3 -46.62 -43.37 41.02
CA ALA A 3 -46.38 -43.42 39.58
C ALA A 3 -46.32 -41.98 39.07
N SER A 4 -45.11 -41.41 39.03
CA SER A 4 -44.82 -40.14 38.37
C SER A 4 -44.89 -40.28 36.85
N PRO A 5 -45.33 -39.26 36.10
CA PRO A 5 -45.18 -39.23 34.65
C PRO A 5 -43.72 -39.00 34.23
N PRO A 6 -43.26 -39.56 33.11
CA PRO A 6 -41.90 -39.33 32.63
C PRO A 6 -41.72 -37.87 32.16
N PRO A 7 -40.57 -37.23 32.42
CA PRO A 7 -40.29 -35.91 31.89
C PRO A 7 -40.03 -35.96 30.37
N PRO A 8 -40.46 -34.94 29.60
CA PRO A 8 -40.08 -34.82 28.19
C PRO A 8 -38.59 -34.47 28.08
N SER A 9 -37.75 -35.47 27.81
CA SER A 9 -36.36 -35.28 27.42
C SER A 9 -36.28 -35.14 25.90
N GLY A 10 -36.01 -33.94 25.39
CA GLY A 10 -35.71 -33.76 23.98
C GLY A 10 -35.90 -32.37 23.42
N GLU A 11 -35.70 -31.30 24.20
CA GLU A 11 -35.60 -29.97 23.61
C GLU A 11 -34.26 -29.89 22.88
N ASN A 12 -34.36 -30.00 21.55
CA ASN A 12 -33.28 -29.93 20.57
C ASN A 12 -32.43 -28.67 20.79
N ARG A 13 -31.38 -28.81 21.60
CA ARG A 13 -30.35 -27.79 21.79
C ARG A 13 -29.42 -27.79 20.58
N GLN A 14 -29.93 -27.33 19.45
CA GLN A 14 -29.12 -26.83 18.34
C GLN A 14 -29.12 -25.29 18.32
N PRO A 15 -28.71 -24.59 19.39
CA PRO A 15 -28.31 -23.21 19.20
C PRO A 15 -26.92 -23.22 18.55
N SER A 16 -26.60 -22.13 17.86
CA SER A 16 -25.25 -21.57 17.84
C SER A 16 -24.41 -21.65 16.56
N LEU A 17 -24.86 -22.26 15.46
CA LEU A 17 -24.13 -22.10 14.17
C LEU A 17 -24.69 -20.94 13.33
N LYS A 18 -26.01 -20.88 13.14
CA LYS A 18 -26.65 -19.79 12.38
C LYS A 18 -26.57 -18.43 13.07
N ARG A 19 -26.57 -18.41 14.41
CA ARG A 19 -26.45 -17.17 15.21
C ARG A 19 -25.01 -16.64 15.24
N PHE A 20 -24.00 -17.52 15.23
CA PHE A 20 -22.61 -17.12 15.11
C PHE A 20 -22.28 -16.59 13.71
N GLY A 21 -22.82 -17.21 12.65
CA GLY A 21 -22.65 -16.71 11.29
C GLY A 21 -23.22 -15.29 11.10
N GLY A 22 -24.39 -15.01 11.67
CA GLY A 22 -24.97 -13.66 11.66
C GLY A 22 -24.16 -12.63 12.47
N ALA A 23 -23.56 -13.04 13.59
CA ALA A 23 -22.71 -12.17 14.41
C ALA A 23 -21.36 -11.86 13.74
N LEU A 24 -20.76 -12.84 13.06
CA LEU A 24 -19.53 -12.67 12.27
C LEU A 24 -19.75 -11.77 11.05
N LEU A 25 -20.85 -11.95 10.33
CA LEU A 25 -21.22 -11.08 9.20
C LEU A 25 -21.49 -9.64 9.67
N GLY A 26 -22.16 -9.45 10.81
CA GLY A 26 -22.38 -8.13 11.39
C GLY A 26 -21.09 -7.44 11.86
N LEU A 27 -20.15 -8.20 12.44
CA LEU A 27 -18.82 -7.70 12.82
C LEU A 27 -17.98 -7.33 11.59
N LEU A 28 -17.97 -8.19 10.57
CA LEU A 28 -17.22 -7.94 9.34
C LEU A 28 -17.76 -6.72 8.59
N GLN A 29 -19.08 -6.54 8.58
CA GLN A 29 -19.72 -5.40 7.94
C GLN A 29 -19.38 -4.08 8.63
N ASN A 30 -19.41 -4.03 9.97
CA ASN A 30 -18.99 -2.85 10.73
C ASN A 30 -17.49 -2.53 10.54
N HIS A 31 -16.63 -3.53 10.52
CA HIS A 31 -15.20 -3.32 10.29
C HIS A 31 -14.88 -2.91 8.84
N LEU A 32 -15.64 -3.39 7.84
CA LEU A 32 -15.50 -2.95 6.45
C LEU A 32 -15.96 -1.50 6.24
N GLU A 33 -17.00 -1.06 6.95
CA GLU A 33 -17.39 0.36 6.97
C GLU A 33 -16.32 1.24 7.63
N LEU A 34 -15.76 0.81 8.76
CA LEU A 34 -14.67 1.52 9.45
C LEU A 34 -13.36 1.53 8.65
N LEU A 35 -12.93 0.39 8.10
CA LEU A 35 -11.77 0.29 7.21
C LEU A 35 -11.99 1.11 5.93
N GLY A 36 -13.21 1.13 5.40
CA GLY A 36 -13.57 1.93 4.23
C GLY A 36 -13.46 3.44 4.50
N LEU A 37 -13.87 3.87 5.69
CA LEU A 37 -13.78 5.26 6.14
C LEU A 37 -12.33 5.68 6.45
N GLU A 38 -11.56 4.86 7.15
CA GLU A 38 -10.12 5.11 7.41
C GLU A 38 -9.31 5.13 6.11
N LEU A 39 -9.58 4.20 5.17
CA LEU A 39 -8.97 4.24 3.83
C LEU A 39 -9.34 5.53 3.08
N GLN A 40 -10.56 6.05 3.22
CA GLN A 40 -11.00 7.27 2.56
C GLN A 40 -10.30 8.52 3.11
N GLU A 41 -10.08 8.58 4.42
CA GLU A 41 -9.35 9.67 5.06
C GLU A 41 -7.87 9.68 4.64
N GLU A 42 -7.22 8.52 4.61
CA GLU A 42 -5.80 8.42 4.27
C GLU A 42 -5.55 8.60 2.75
N LYS A 43 -6.51 8.20 1.90
CA LYS A 43 -6.48 8.42 0.45
C LYS A 43 -6.39 9.89 0.07
N THR A 44 -7.01 10.79 0.83
CA THR A 44 -7.05 12.21 0.46
C THR A 44 -5.69 12.89 0.72
N TYR A 45 -4.95 12.45 1.75
CA TYR A 45 -3.58 12.90 1.97
C TYR A 45 -2.62 12.31 0.92
N ALA A 46 -2.70 10.99 0.69
CA ALA A 46 -1.89 10.32 -0.32
C ALA A 46 -2.12 10.88 -1.73
N PHE A 47 -3.38 11.20 -2.09
CA PHE A 47 -3.73 11.79 -3.37
C PHE A 47 -3.18 13.21 -3.54
N ARG A 48 -3.30 14.06 -2.50
CA ARG A 48 -2.70 15.41 -2.52
C ARG A 48 -1.18 15.35 -2.63
N LEU A 49 -0.54 14.46 -1.86
CA LEU A 49 0.89 14.24 -1.94
C LEU A 49 1.32 13.75 -3.33
N PHE A 50 0.57 12.81 -3.92
CA PHE A 50 0.81 12.31 -5.28
C PHE A 50 0.67 13.42 -6.34
N LEU A 51 -0.35 14.28 -6.22
CA LEU A 51 -0.55 15.43 -7.10
C LEU A 51 0.62 16.41 -7.01
N PHE A 52 1.00 16.85 -5.81
CA PHE A 52 2.14 17.76 -5.64
C PHE A 52 3.46 17.11 -6.05
N ALA A 53 3.69 15.83 -5.74
CA ALA A 53 4.86 15.09 -6.18
C ALA A 53 4.95 15.03 -7.71
N SER A 54 3.82 14.77 -8.39
CA SER A 54 3.74 14.76 -9.85
C SER A 54 3.99 16.13 -10.45
N LEU A 55 3.45 17.19 -9.85
CA LEU A 55 3.63 18.56 -10.29
C LEU A 55 5.09 19.03 -10.08
N CYS A 56 5.70 18.70 -8.94
CA CYS A 56 7.12 18.91 -8.68
C CYS A 56 7.99 18.14 -9.68
N LEU A 57 7.64 16.89 -10.00
CA LEU A 57 8.35 16.10 -10.99
C LEU A 57 8.25 16.74 -12.39
N LEU A 58 7.06 17.22 -12.78
CA LEU A 58 6.83 17.88 -14.06
C LEU A 58 7.65 19.18 -14.18
N PHE A 59 7.51 20.09 -13.23
CA PHE A 59 8.26 21.35 -13.23
C PHE A 59 9.77 21.11 -13.10
N GLY A 60 10.17 20.13 -12.30
CA GLY A 60 11.56 19.69 -12.18
C GLY A 60 12.13 19.21 -13.52
N LEU A 61 11.37 18.40 -14.27
CA LEU A 61 11.78 17.92 -15.60
C LEU A 61 11.88 19.06 -16.61
N LEU A 62 10.90 19.98 -16.63
CA LEU A 62 10.92 21.17 -17.50
C LEU A 62 12.13 22.06 -17.20
N LEU A 63 12.39 22.33 -15.92
CA LEU A 63 13.55 23.10 -15.49
C LEU A 63 14.85 22.39 -15.87
N LEU A 64 14.94 21.08 -15.66
CA LEU A 64 16.11 20.27 -16.01
C LEU A 64 16.41 20.36 -17.51
N ILE A 65 15.40 20.19 -18.36
CA ILE A 65 15.54 20.32 -19.83
C ILE A 65 16.00 21.73 -20.21
N GLY A 66 15.41 22.76 -19.59
CA GLY A 66 15.82 24.15 -19.77
C GLY A 66 17.28 24.37 -19.41
N LEU A 67 17.72 23.82 -18.27
CA LEU A 67 19.11 23.90 -17.81
C LEU A 67 20.07 23.16 -18.76
N SER A 68 19.70 21.95 -19.22
CA SER A 68 20.47 21.21 -20.22
C SER A 68 20.68 22.04 -21.48
N THR A 69 19.60 22.66 -21.95
CA THR A 69 19.60 23.48 -23.16
C THR A 69 20.49 24.70 -22.95
N ALA A 70 20.36 25.39 -21.81
CA ALA A 70 21.21 26.52 -21.47
C ALA A 70 22.70 26.14 -21.41
N VAL A 71 23.04 24.99 -20.81
CA VAL A 71 24.43 24.48 -20.75
C VAL A 71 24.95 24.18 -22.16
N VAL A 72 24.17 23.49 -22.98
CA VAL A 72 24.57 23.14 -24.35
C VAL A 72 24.75 24.39 -25.21
N VAL A 73 23.84 25.35 -25.11
CA VAL A 73 23.92 26.63 -25.84
C VAL A 73 25.13 27.45 -25.38
N ALA A 74 25.36 27.54 -24.07
CA ALA A 74 26.51 28.28 -23.52
C ALA A 74 27.86 27.67 -23.94
N CYS A 75 27.93 26.35 -24.14
CA CYS A 75 29.13 25.64 -24.54
C CYS A 75 29.22 25.32 -26.05
N TRP A 76 28.29 25.82 -26.87
CA TRP A 76 28.06 25.35 -28.24
C TRP A 76 29.27 25.51 -29.18
N ASP A 77 29.93 26.66 -29.12
CA ASP A 77 30.99 27.02 -30.07
C ASP A 77 32.28 26.22 -29.87
N SER A 78 32.68 25.96 -28.62
CA SER A 78 33.97 25.34 -28.32
C SER A 78 33.88 23.93 -27.72
N HIS A 79 32.82 23.63 -26.95
CA HIS A 79 32.78 22.46 -26.08
C HIS A 79 31.46 21.66 -26.17
N ARG A 80 30.73 21.77 -27.29
CA ARG A 80 29.43 21.09 -27.50
C ARG A 80 29.43 19.62 -27.11
N LEU A 81 30.43 18.84 -27.54
CA LEU A 81 30.52 17.42 -27.19
C LEU A 81 30.79 17.21 -25.69
N ALA A 82 31.69 18.00 -25.10
CA ALA A 82 31.99 17.90 -23.67
C ALA A 82 30.76 18.26 -22.80
N ALA A 83 29.96 19.26 -23.22
CA ALA A 83 28.72 19.62 -22.55
C ALA A 83 27.69 18.47 -22.60
N ILE A 84 27.52 17.84 -23.77
CA ILE A 84 26.62 16.69 -23.94
C ILE A 84 27.08 15.50 -23.09
N PHE A 85 28.36 15.13 -23.17
CA PHE A 85 28.90 14.02 -22.36
C PHE A 85 28.84 14.31 -20.87
N GLY A 86 29.10 15.55 -20.44
CA GLY A 86 28.95 15.99 -19.05
C GLY A 86 27.52 15.85 -18.54
N LEU A 87 26.53 16.28 -19.34
CA LEU A 87 25.11 16.10 -19.04
C LEU A 87 24.72 14.61 -18.98
N CYS A 88 25.17 13.80 -19.94
CA CYS A 88 24.93 12.36 -19.92
C CYS A 88 25.51 11.70 -18.68
N LEU A 89 26.74 12.03 -18.30
CA LEU A 89 27.38 11.47 -17.12
C LEU A 89 26.64 11.89 -15.84
N ALA A 90 26.28 13.17 -15.73
CA ALA A 90 25.53 13.70 -14.59
C ALA A 90 24.17 13.01 -14.43
N TYR A 91 23.40 12.87 -15.52
CA TYR A 91 22.10 12.21 -15.49
C TYR A 91 22.20 10.70 -15.28
N GLY A 92 23.22 10.06 -15.86
CA GLY A 92 23.49 8.64 -15.65
C GLY A 92 23.80 8.33 -14.17
N LEU A 93 24.63 9.15 -13.53
CA LEU A 93 24.95 9.00 -12.10
C LEU A 93 23.73 9.28 -11.20
N ALA A 94 22.95 10.32 -11.51
CA ALA A 94 21.71 10.61 -10.79
C ALA A 94 20.70 9.45 -10.91
N LEU A 95 20.53 8.89 -12.10
CA LEU A 95 19.66 7.73 -12.35
C LEU A 95 20.13 6.51 -11.56
N LEU A 96 21.43 6.19 -11.62
CA LEU A 96 22.01 5.07 -10.89
C LEU A 96 21.77 5.21 -9.38
N PHE A 97 22.02 6.41 -8.83
CA PHE A 97 21.74 6.70 -7.42
C PHE A 97 20.26 6.48 -7.07
N CYS A 98 19.33 6.99 -7.89
CA CYS A 98 17.90 6.78 -7.69
C CYS A 98 17.53 5.29 -7.71
N ILE A 99 18.02 4.52 -8.69
CA ILE A 99 17.77 3.07 -8.78
C ILE A 99 18.26 2.36 -7.51
N LEU A 100 19.50 2.62 -7.08
CA LEU A 100 20.06 2.00 -5.89
C LEU A 100 19.27 2.34 -4.62
N ARG A 101 18.80 3.59 -4.49
CA ARG A 101 17.98 4.04 -3.37
C ARG A 101 16.61 3.38 -3.40
N THR A 102 15.94 3.37 -4.54
CA THR A 102 14.64 2.71 -4.72
C THR A 102 14.74 1.21 -4.43
N LEU A 103 15.76 0.52 -4.92
CA LEU A 103 15.99 -0.89 -4.61
C LEU A 103 16.26 -1.11 -3.11
N LYS A 104 17.00 -0.20 -2.46
CA LYS A 104 17.24 -0.28 -1.01
C LYS A 104 15.98 -0.04 -0.18
N LEU A 105 15.10 0.87 -0.62
CA LEU A 105 13.80 1.11 0.01
C LEU A 105 12.86 -0.08 -0.21
N ALA A 106 12.75 -0.57 -1.44
CA ALA A 106 11.92 -1.73 -1.78
C ALA A 106 12.31 -2.97 -0.97
N ARG A 107 13.62 -3.23 -0.81
CA ARG A 107 14.14 -4.31 0.05
C ARG A 107 13.90 -4.10 1.55
N ARG A 108 13.58 -2.89 2.00
CA ARG A 108 13.16 -2.64 3.39
C ARG A 108 11.66 -2.82 3.58
N SER A 109 10.88 -2.83 2.50
CA SER A 109 9.42 -2.88 2.51
C SER A 109 8.84 -4.29 2.43
N ASP A 110 9.62 -5.34 2.72
CA ASP A 110 9.16 -6.73 2.66
C ASP A 110 8.12 -7.13 3.73
N HIS A 111 7.66 -6.24 4.62
CA HIS A 111 6.80 -6.64 5.76
C HIS A 111 5.62 -5.72 6.20
N PRO A 112 4.93 -4.92 5.35
CA PRO A 112 3.73 -4.20 5.81
C PRO A 112 2.52 -5.12 6.03
N PHE A 113 2.40 -6.23 5.29
CA PHE A 113 1.25 -7.14 5.33
C PHE A 113 1.59 -8.58 5.72
N GLN A 114 2.87 -8.93 5.83
CA GLN A 114 3.30 -10.28 6.25
C GLN A 114 2.83 -10.59 7.67
N ALA A 115 2.92 -9.64 8.61
CA ALA A 115 2.38 -9.82 9.96
C ALA A 115 0.86 -10.08 9.92
N THR A 116 0.13 -9.35 9.07
CA THR A 116 -1.32 -9.53 8.86
C THR A 116 -1.65 -10.85 8.16
N LEU A 117 -0.82 -11.29 7.20
CA LEU A 117 -0.99 -12.56 6.48
C LEU A 117 -0.62 -13.77 7.34
N GLU A 118 0.39 -13.66 8.20
CA GLU A 118 0.73 -14.66 9.22
C GLU A 118 -0.38 -14.76 10.27
N GLU A 119 -0.96 -13.64 10.71
CA GLU A 119 -2.14 -13.64 11.57
C GLU A 119 -3.37 -14.25 10.87
N LEU A 120 -3.58 -13.97 9.58
CA LEU A 120 -4.66 -14.59 8.79
C LEU A 120 -4.46 -16.10 8.60
N ALA A 121 -3.23 -16.54 8.33
CA ALA A 121 -2.87 -17.95 8.18
C ALA A 121 -3.08 -18.70 9.50
N ARG A 122 -2.67 -18.10 10.62
CA ARG A 122 -2.85 -18.66 11.97
C ARG A 122 -4.33 -18.70 12.39
N ASN A 123 -5.15 -17.74 11.97
CA ASN A 123 -6.60 -17.80 12.17
C ASN A 123 -7.28 -18.88 11.30
N ARG A 124 -6.74 -19.15 10.10
CA ARG A 124 -7.24 -20.20 9.20
C ARG A 124 -7.01 -21.61 9.77
N GLU A 125 -5.92 -21.81 10.50
CA GLU A 125 -5.61 -23.09 11.17
C GLU A 125 -6.47 -23.34 12.42
N LEU A 126 -7.07 -22.29 12.98
CA LEU A 126 -7.96 -22.35 14.16
C LEU A 126 -9.45 -22.55 13.80
N LEU A 127 -9.80 -22.57 12.51
CA LEU A 127 -11.16 -22.86 12.04
C LEU A 127 -11.31 -24.38 11.80
N PRO A 128 -12.12 -25.10 12.60
CA PRO A 128 -12.39 -26.53 12.44
C PRO A 128 -13.29 -26.86 11.24
#